data_AF-A0A194PM53-F1
#
_entry.id   AF-A0A194PM53-F1
#
_cell.length_a   1.000
_cell.length_b   1.000
_cell.length_c   1.000
_cell.angle_alpha   90.00
_cell.angle_beta   90.00
_cell.angle_gamma   90.00
#
_symmetry.space_group_name_H-M   'P 1'
#
loop_
_entity.id
_entity.type
_entity.pdbx_description
1 polymer ?
#
loop_
_entity_poly.entity_id
_entity_poly.type
_entity_poly.pdbx_seq_one_letter_code
_entity_poly.pdbx_strand_id
1 'polypeptide(L)'
;MIILFVTECQFGKQAKELGSTWFADLGPPFGVMYCIKCECISVQKKRRVVAKVHCRNIKNECPEPSCDTPVLLPGRCCKTCPGDVDWICGCSVDADAASAVSRIYREHYNGITQMHRPLVQKWHALVCPPPPLPARTPPPPSPLQI
;
A
#
# COMPACT_ATOMS: atom_id res chain seq x y z
N MET A 1 36.39 26.61 9.37
CA MET A 1 36.38 25.15 9.15
C MET A 1 35.14 24.82 8.32
N ILE A 2 35.27 24.67 7.01
CA ILE A 2 34.11 24.45 6.12
C ILE A 2 33.79 22.95 6.14
N ILE A 3 32.63 22.58 6.68
CA ILE A 3 32.10 21.21 6.58
C ILE A 3 31.39 21.13 5.23
N LEU A 4 31.81 20.20 4.37
CA LEU A 4 31.10 19.90 3.14
C LEU A 4 29.90 19.00 3.50
N PHE A 5 28.70 19.45 3.14
CA PHE A 5 27.44 18.71 3.33
C PHE A 5 27.00 18.09 2.01
N VAL A 6 26.72 16.79 2.02
CA VAL A 6 26.03 16.10 0.92
C VAL A 6 24.59 15.84 1.35
N THR A 7 23.63 16.25 0.52
CA THR A 7 22.20 16.23 0.84
C THR A 7 21.42 15.11 0.14
N GLU A 8 22.09 14.33 -0.71
CA GLU A 8 21.45 13.28 -1.52
C GLU A 8 22.27 12.00 -1.57
N CYS A 9 21.58 10.86 -1.59
CA CYS A 9 22.16 9.56 -1.86
C CYS A 9 22.00 9.19 -3.33
N GLN A 10 23.00 8.54 -3.90
CA GLN A 10 22.90 7.91 -5.22
C GLN A 10 22.62 6.42 -5.06
N PHE A 11 21.54 5.94 -5.68
CA PHE A 11 21.18 4.52 -5.73
C PHE A 11 20.88 4.11 -7.18
N GLY A 12 21.78 3.32 -7.77
CA GLY A 12 21.71 3.00 -9.20
C GLY A 12 21.83 4.26 -10.05
N LYS A 13 20.76 4.62 -10.76
CA LYS A 13 20.67 5.84 -11.60
C LYS A 13 19.80 6.95 -10.99
N GLN A 14 19.35 6.77 -9.73
CA GLN A 14 18.42 7.68 -9.08
C GLN A 14 19.09 8.40 -7.91
N ALA A 15 18.94 9.73 -7.88
CA ALA A 15 19.19 10.52 -6.68
C ALA A 15 18.02 10.35 -5.70
N LYS A 16 18.34 10.21 -4.41
CA LYS A 16 17.39 10.08 -3.31
C LYS A 16 17.69 11.11 -2.25
N GLU A 17 16.66 11.80 -1.78
CA GLU A 17 16.79 12.83 -0.78
C GLU A 17 17.19 12.25 0.58
N LEU A 18 17.93 13.02 1.38
CA LEU A 18 18.26 12.65 2.75
C LEU A 18 17.00 12.40 3.59
N GLY A 19 16.98 11.28 4.33
CA GLY A 19 15.83 10.83 5.13
C GLY A 19 14.75 10.11 4.34
N SER A 20 14.82 10.08 3.00
CA SER A 20 13.85 9.31 2.20
C SER A 20 14.03 7.81 2.41
N THR A 21 12.91 7.07 2.38
CA THR A 21 12.90 5.59 2.43
C THR A 21 12.20 5.00 1.20
N TRP A 22 12.72 3.91 0.65
CA TRP A 22 12.16 3.25 -0.54
C TRP A 22 12.43 1.74 -0.53
N PHE A 23 11.75 0.99 -1.40
CA PHE A 23 12.07 -0.42 -1.66
C PHE A 23 13.13 -0.54 -2.75
N ALA A 24 14.11 -1.42 -2.56
CA ALA A 24 15.21 -1.57 -3.50
C ALA A 24 14.71 -2.03 -4.87
N ASP A 25 15.09 -1.31 -5.92
CA ASP A 25 14.93 -1.74 -7.31
C ASP A 25 16.27 -2.26 -7.82
N LEU A 26 16.36 -3.57 -8.04
CA LEU A 26 17.57 -4.22 -8.54
C LEU A 26 17.63 -4.22 -10.07
N GLY A 27 16.59 -3.69 -10.74
CA GLY A 27 16.44 -3.75 -12.18
C GLY A 27 16.11 -5.16 -12.70
N PRO A 28 15.91 -5.31 -14.01
CA PRO A 28 15.61 -6.61 -14.62
C PRO A 28 16.70 -7.65 -14.36
N PRO A 29 16.36 -8.93 -14.12
CA PRO A 29 15.01 -9.54 -14.12
C PRO A 29 14.24 -9.42 -12.81
N PHE A 30 14.87 -8.92 -11.73
CA PHE A 30 14.33 -9.01 -10.37
C PHE A 30 13.34 -7.89 -10.03
N GLY A 31 13.56 -6.70 -10.58
CA GLY A 31 12.73 -5.52 -10.31
C GLY A 31 12.77 -5.07 -8.85
N VAL A 32 11.62 -4.65 -8.34
CA VAL A 32 11.48 -4.08 -6.99
C VAL A 32 11.34 -5.19 -5.94
N MET A 33 12.26 -5.19 -4.98
CA MET A 33 12.29 -6.10 -3.85
C MET A 33 11.62 -5.45 -2.63
N TYR A 34 10.33 -5.73 -2.44
CA TYR A 34 9.53 -5.12 -1.37
C TYR A 34 9.95 -5.49 0.05
N CYS A 35 10.76 -6.54 0.24
CA CYS A 35 11.32 -6.89 1.55
C CYS A 35 12.67 -6.22 1.86
N ILE A 36 13.25 -5.48 0.92
CA ILE A 36 14.48 -4.74 1.14
C ILE A 36 14.14 -3.26 1.22
N LYS A 37 14.10 -2.73 2.44
CA LYS A 37 13.84 -1.30 2.67
C LYS A 37 15.16 -0.56 2.78
N CYS A 38 15.32 0.46 1.95
CA CYS A 38 16.46 1.34 1.91
C CYS A 38 16.09 2.73 2.46
N GLU A 39 17.06 3.39 3.06
CA GLU A 39 16.97 4.74 3.60
C GLU A 39 18.23 5.52 3.23
N CYS A 40 18.07 6.81 2.91
CA CYS A 40 19.21 7.71 2.74
C CYS A 40 19.55 8.36 4.08
N ILE A 41 20.63 7.93 4.72
CA ILE A 41 21.05 8.43 6.04
C ILE A 41 22.25 9.37 5.94
N SER A 42 22.36 10.33 6.87
CA SER A 42 23.55 11.16 7.00
C SER A 42 24.58 10.45 7.88
N VAL A 43 25.81 10.34 7.38
CA VAL A 43 26.93 9.74 8.10
C VAL A 43 28.00 10.81 8.29
N GLN A 44 28.31 11.12 9.55
CA GLN A 44 29.38 12.05 9.87
C GLN A 44 30.74 11.36 9.73
N LYS A 45 31.61 11.90 8.89
CA LYS A 45 33.00 11.44 8.72
C LYS A 45 33.97 12.59 8.94
N LYS A 46 34.60 12.64 10.13
CA LYS A 46 35.64 13.61 10.55
C LYS A 46 35.29 15.08 10.28
N ARG A 47 35.41 15.54 9.02
CA ARG A 47 35.18 16.92 8.57
C ARG A 47 34.11 17.05 7.47
N ARG A 48 33.38 15.98 7.15
CA ARG A 48 32.34 15.96 6.11
C ARG A 48 31.10 15.21 6.59
N VAL A 49 29.94 15.69 6.20
CA VAL A 49 28.68 14.95 6.32
C VAL A 49 28.39 14.35 4.95
N VAL A 50 28.36 13.03 4.87
CA VAL A 50 28.06 12.31 3.62
C VAL A 50 26.72 11.62 3.74
N ALA A 51 25.91 11.71 2.69
CA ALA A 51 24.70 10.92 2.57
C ALA A 51 25.06 9.51 2.08
N LYS A 52 24.51 8.48 2.73
CA LYS A 52 24.76 7.07 2.39
C LYS A 52 23.45 6.30 2.38
N VAL A 53 23.27 5.45 1.36
CA VAL A 53 22.16 4.50 1.34
C VAL A 53 22.43 3.39 2.35
N HIS A 54 21.45 3.13 3.22
CA HIS A 54 21.42 2.02 4.14
C HIS A 54 20.20 1.15 3.83
N CYS A 55 20.42 -0.09 3.43
CA CYS A 55 19.35 -1.05 3.12
C CYS A 55 19.35 -2.19 4.13
N ARG A 56 18.15 -2.62 4.55
CA ARG A 56 17.96 -3.76 5.45
C ARG A 56 16.82 -4.66 4.97
N ASN A 57 16.90 -5.93 5.34
CA ASN A 57 15.83 -6.89 5.10
C ASN A 57 14.78 -6.79 6.21
N ILE A 58 13.56 -6.41 5.85
CA ILE A 58 12.46 -6.21 6.80
C ILE A 58 11.55 -7.44 6.93
N LYS A 59 11.89 -8.57 6.29
CA LYS A 59 11.07 -9.80 6.34
C LYS A 59 10.82 -10.26 7.78
N ASN A 60 11.80 -10.06 8.67
CA ASN A 60 11.70 -10.44 10.08
C ASN A 60 10.97 -9.38 10.94
N GLU A 61 10.71 -8.19 10.38
CA GLU A 61 9.89 -7.14 11.01
C GLU A 61 8.39 -7.34 10.70
N CYS A 62 8.04 -8.31 9.85
CA CYS A 62 6.65 -8.58 9.51
C CYS A 62 5.88 -9.18 10.70
N PRO A 63 4.64 -8.72 10.95
CA PRO A 63 3.79 -9.35 11.95
C PRO A 63 3.43 -10.77 11.54
N GLU A 64 3.27 -11.64 12.54
CA GLU A 64 2.80 -13.01 12.33
C GLU A 64 1.30 -12.98 12.02
N PRO A 65 0.85 -13.56 10.89
CA PRO A 65 -0.56 -13.58 10.53
C PRO A 65 -1.36 -14.49 11.47
N SER A 66 -2.59 -14.08 11.80
CA SER A 66 -3.48 -14.80 12.72
C SER A 66 -4.30 -15.92 12.06
N CYS A 67 -4.24 -16.06 10.73
CA CYS A 67 -5.03 -17.02 9.95
C CYS A 67 -4.19 -18.15 9.38
N ASP A 68 -4.82 -19.29 9.11
CA ASP A 68 -4.17 -20.49 8.59
C ASP A 68 -3.65 -20.34 7.16
N THR A 69 -4.27 -19.45 6.37
CA THR A 69 -3.95 -19.24 4.95
C THR A 69 -3.59 -17.78 4.63
N PRO A 70 -2.41 -17.29 5.04
CA PRO A 70 -1.96 -15.93 4.78
C PRO A 70 -1.48 -15.76 3.33
N VAL A 71 -1.89 -14.67 2.68
CA VAL A 71 -1.64 -14.40 1.27
C VAL A 71 -0.61 -13.27 1.11
N LEU A 72 0.34 -13.41 0.18
CA LEU A 72 1.28 -12.33 -0.17
C LEU A 72 0.71 -11.52 -1.33
N LEU A 73 0.41 -10.25 -1.08
CA LEU A 73 -0.09 -9.34 -2.11
C LEU A 73 1.03 -8.78 -2.98
N PRO A 74 0.75 -8.46 -4.26
CA PRO A 74 1.69 -7.72 -5.10
C PRO A 74 2.10 -6.40 -4.43
N GLY A 75 3.38 -6.06 -4.51
CA GLY A 75 3.86 -4.81 -3.95
C GLY A 75 4.07 -4.79 -2.43
N ARG A 76 3.98 -5.94 -1.76
CA ARG A 76 4.12 -6.06 -0.30
C ARG A 76 5.24 -7.03 0.07
N CYS A 77 5.84 -6.82 1.24
CA CYS A 77 6.74 -7.80 1.84
C CYS A 77 6.01 -8.80 2.75
N CYS A 78 5.09 -8.30 3.57
CA CYS A 78 4.41 -9.10 4.59
C CYS A 78 3.16 -9.75 4.03
N LYS A 79 2.86 -10.96 4.50
CA LYS A 79 1.61 -11.64 4.20
C LYS A 79 0.46 -11.03 5.00
N THR A 80 -0.73 -11.04 4.42
CA THR A 80 -1.96 -10.53 5.04
C THR A 80 -3.04 -11.60 5.00
N CYS A 81 -3.99 -11.54 5.94
CA CYS A 81 -5.12 -12.46 5.96
C CYS A 81 -6.21 -11.98 4.98
N PRO A 82 -6.88 -12.89 4.24
CA PRO A 82 -7.90 -12.50 3.26
C PRO A 82 -9.04 -11.63 3.81
N GLY A 83 -9.45 -11.84 5.07
CA GLY A 83 -10.47 -11.01 5.72
C GLY A 83 -10.02 -9.57 6.01
N ASP A 84 -8.71 -9.30 6.02
CA ASP A 84 -8.16 -7.94 6.14
C ASP A 84 -8.05 -7.26 4.76
N VAL A 85 -8.02 -8.03 3.67
CA VAL A 85 -7.90 -7.47 2.30
C VAL A 85 -9.23 -7.03 1.73
N ASP A 86 -10.35 -7.54 2.27
CA ASP A 86 -11.69 -7.03 2.01
C ASP A 86 -11.83 -5.54 2.40
N TRP A 87 -10.89 -5.03 3.20
CA TRP A 87 -10.80 -3.62 3.57
C TRP A 87 -9.85 -2.79 2.71
N ILE A 88 -8.92 -3.41 1.99
CA ILE A 88 -7.86 -2.71 1.24
C ILE A 88 -8.20 -2.55 -0.26
N CYS A 89 -9.16 -3.32 -0.78
CA CYS A 89 -9.87 -2.99 -2.02
C CYS A 89 -11.38 -2.94 -1.80
N GLY A 90 -11.83 -2.07 -0.89
CA GLY A 90 -13.25 -1.78 -0.70
C GLY A 90 -13.66 -1.45 0.73
N CYS A 91 -13.41 -0.22 1.17
CA CYS A 91 -14.19 0.48 2.22
C CYS A 91 -14.48 -0.28 3.54
N SER A 92 -13.52 -0.39 4.47
CA SER A 92 -13.82 -0.09 5.89
C SER A 92 -13.30 1.29 6.18
N VAL A 93 -14.18 2.26 6.00
CA VAL A 93 -14.27 3.23 7.06
C VAL A 93 -15.17 2.59 8.10
N ASP A 94 -14.71 2.48 9.35
CA ASP A 94 -15.62 2.30 10.47
C ASP A 94 -16.81 3.24 10.21
N ALA A 95 -18.02 2.70 10.27
CA ALA A 95 -19.24 3.32 9.75
C ALA A 95 -19.50 4.74 10.30
N ASP A 96 -18.79 5.13 11.36
CA ASP A 96 -18.90 6.43 12.03
C ASP A 96 -17.96 7.52 11.45
N ALA A 97 -16.82 7.16 10.82
CA ALA A 97 -15.86 8.14 10.28
C ALA A 97 -16.16 8.59 8.84
N ALA A 98 -17.05 7.87 8.13
CA ALA A 98 -17.41 8.13 6.74
C ALA A 98 -18.19 9.44 6.53
N SER A 99 -18.89 9.94 7.56
CA SER A 99 -19.87 11.03 7.40
C SER A 99 -19.23 12.40 7.18
N ALA A 100 -18.13 12.72 7.87
CA ALA A 100 -17.52 14.04 7.82
C ALA A 100 -16.66 14.25 6.56
N VAL A 101 -15.85 13.25 6.19
CA VAL A 101 -14.97 13.31 5.01
C VAL A 101 -15.79 13.34 3.71
N SER A 102 -16.90 12.61 3.68
CA SER A 102 -17.82 12.59 2.53
C SER A 102 -18.44 13.95 2.24
N ARG A 103 -18.62 14.83 3.23
CA ARG A 103 -19.28 16.13 3.03
C ARG A 103 -18.32 17.15 2.43
N ILE A 104 -17.11 17.24 2.97
CA ILE A 104 -16.05 18.14 2.48
C ILE A 104 -15.64 17.74 1.05
N TYR A 105 -15.49 16.43 0.78
CA TYR A 105 -15.13 15.96 -0.56
C TYR A 105 -16.27 16.13 -1.58
N ARG A 106 -17.53 15.96 -1.16
CA ARG A 106 -18.72 16.15 -2.02
C ARG A 106 -18.96 17.61 -2.39
N GLU A 107 -18.71 18.54 -1.48
CA GLU A 107 -18.81 19.99 -1.77
C GLU A 107 -17.71 20.44 -2.74
N HIS A 108 -16.46 20.00 -2.54
CA HIS A 108 -15.36 20.35 -3.44
C HIS A 108 -15.52 19.75 -4.85
N TYR A 109 -16.03 18.52 -4.97
CA TYR A 109 -16.19 17.85 -6.27
C TYR A 109 -17.47 18.27 -7.03
N ASN A 110 -18.56 18.58 -6.32
CA ASN A 110 -19.79 19.10 -6.95
C ASN A 110 -19.59 20.50 -7.55
N GLY A 111 -18.61 21.27 -7.08
CA GLY A 111 -18.23 22.54 -7.71
C GLY A 111 -17.49 22.39 -9.05
N ILE A 112 -16.82 21.25 -9.29
CA ILE A 112 -15.94 21.06 -10.46
C ILE A 112 -16.61 20.23 -11.57
N THR A 113 -17.60 19.39 -11.25
CA THR A 113 -18.06 18.30 -12.15
C THR A 113 -19.47 18.43 -12.72
N GLN A 114 -20.07 19.61 -12.74
CA GLN A 114 -21.37 19.82 -13.37
C GLN A 114 -21.38 19.48 -14.88
N MET A 115 -20.21 19.33 -15.51
CA MET A 115 -20.08 19.11 -16.96
C MET A 115 -19.87 17.64 -17.42
N HIS A 116 -19.51 16.67 -16.56
CA HIS A 116 -19.07 15.33 -17.01
C HIS A 116 -19.60 14.12 -16.19
N ARG A 117 -20.75 14.27 -15.54
CA ARG A 117 -21.40 13.23 -14.70
C ARG A 117 -21.51 11.81 -15.31
N PRO A 118 -21.96 11.62 -16.57
CA PRO A 118 -22.20 10.26 -17.10
C PRO A 118 -20.91 9.48 -17.38
N LEU A 119 -19.79 10.16 -17.68
CA LEU A 119 -18.50 9.52 -17.94
C LEU A 119 -17.84 9.04 -16.65
N VAL A 120 -17.98 9.79 -15.55
CA VAL A 120 -17.48 9.41 -14.23
C VAL A 120 -18.23 8.20 -13.68
N GLN A 121 -19.56 8.13 -13.86
CA GLN A 121 -20.34 6.96 -13.46
C GLN A 121 -19.94 5.70 -14.22
N LYS A 122 -19.68 5.81 -15.52
CA LYS A 122 -19.21 4.68 -16.34
C LYS A 122 -17.79 4.23 -15.93
N TRP A 123 -16.93 5.17 -15.57
CA TRP A 123 -15.59 4.88 -15.05
C TRP A 123 -15.64 4.15 -13.70
N HIS A 124 -16.47 4.60 -12.76
CA HIS A 124 -16.62 3.95 -11.45
C HIS A 124 -17.12 2.50 -11.57
N ALA A 125 -18.04 2.22 -12.48
CA ALA A 125 -18.54 0.86 -12.74
C ALA A 125 -17.49 -0.08 -13.37
N LEU A 126 -16.45 0.46 -14.01
CA LEU A 126 -15.35 -0.32 -14.57
C LEU A 126 -14.23 -0.57 -13.55
N VAL A 127 -14.08 0.31 -12.56
CA VAL A 127 -13.03 0.23 -11.53
C VAL A 127 -13.44 -0.68 -10.35
N CYS A 128 -14.73 -0.72 -10.02
CA CYS A 128 -15.23 -1.58 -8.93
C CYS A 128 -15.95 -2.82 -9.53
N PRO A 129 -15.35 -4.02 -9.49
CA PRO A 129 -16.09 -5.24 -9.81
C PRO A 129 -17.22 -5.43 -8.78
N PRO A 130 -18.38 -5.98 -9.18
CA PRO A 130 -19.43 -6.30 -8.23
C PRO A 130 -18.90 -7.27 -7.17
N PRO A 131 -19.32 -7.15 -5.90
CA PRO A 131 -18.92 -8.08 -4.87
C PRO A 131 -19.32 -9.51 -5.29
N PRO A 132 -18.49 -10.53 -4.99
CA PRO A 132 -18.86 -11.91 -5.24
C PRO A 132 -20.20 -12.18 -4.54
N LEU A 133 -21.15 -12.77 -5.28
CA LEU A 133 -22.42 -13.19 -4.71
C LEU A 133 -22.13 -14.12 -3.51
N PRO A 134 -22.85 -13.99 -2.39
CA PRO A 134 -22.65 -14.88 -1.26
C PRO A 134 -22.83 -16.32 -1.75
N ALA A 135 -21.83 -17.16 -1.47
CA ALA A 135 -21.92 -18.59 -1.74
C ALA A 135 -23.21 -19.10 -1.07
N ARG A 136 -24.15 -19.60 -1.87
CA ARG A 136 -25.36 -20.24 -1.34
C ARG A 136 -24.88 -21.41 -0.48
N THR A 137 -25.09 -21.30 0.82
CA THR A 137 -24.92 -22.44 1.72
C THR A 137 -25.86 -23.55 1.22
N PRO A 138 -25.37 -24.79 1.04
CA PRO A 138 -26.24 -25.90 0.68
C PRO A 138 -27.30 -26.05 1.78
N PRO A 139 -28.57 -26.36 1.42
CA PRO A 139 -29.60 -26.59 2.41
C PRO A 139 -29.18 -27.75 3.34
N PRO A 140 -29.55 -27.71 4.63
CA PRO A 140 -29.30 -28.83 5.54
C PRO A 140 -29.99 -30.11 5.00
N PRO A 141 -29.40 -31.29 5.22
CA PRO A 141 -30.02 -32.55 4.80
C PRO A 141 -31.35 -32.73 5.54
N SER A 142 -32.39 -33.10 4.79
CA SER A 142 -33.72 -33.40 5.33
C SER A 142 -33.64 -34.51 6.39
N PRO A 143 -34.46 -34.46 7.46
CA PRO A 143 -34.51 -35.55 8.42
C PRO A 143 -34.98 -36.84 7.72
N LEU A 144 -34.21 -37.92 7.89
CA LEU A 144 -34.60 -39.27 7.52
C LEU A 144 -35.92 -39.61 8.22
N GLN A 145 -37.00 -39.76 7.43
CA GLN A 145 -38.23 -40.39 7.91
C GLN A 145 -37.93 -41.89 8.07
N ILE A 146 -38.06 -42.38 9.30
CA ILE A 146 -38.06 -43.81 9.66
C ILE A 146 -39.48 -44.34 9.44
#